data_AF-A0A2S2PAX7-F1
#
_entry.id   AF-A0A2S2PAX7-F1
#
_cell.length_a   1.000
_cell.length_b   1.000
_cell.length_c   1.000
_cell.angle_alpha   90.00
_cell.angle_beta   90.00
_cell.angle_gamma   90.00
#
_symmetry.space_group_name_H-M   'P 1'
#
loop_
_entity.id
_entity.type
_entity.pdbx_description
1 polymer ?
#
loop_
_entity_poly.entity_id
_entity_poly.type
_entity_poly.pdbx_seq_one_letter_code
_entity_poly.pdbx_strand_id
1 'polypeptide(L)'
;CLFEYRQSQIPLIANRQEGFSDWKNINRIEDHETSPDHRKYFVQWKTLEARLKNSQSIDKSLQNAIFLEKERWRHILRAILNAILFCAKNNLALRGSTSEIGVQGSGVFLDIVELLSKYDKTLEDLISNHTKRSVNYLSPTIQNEFVNLLGKKVRNEILSRIRKLNAIVSCLIALLTSLIMSKCRKLFDMSI
;
A
#
# COMPACT_ATOMS: atom_id res chain seq x y z
N CYS A 1 -35.29 51.94 -35.57
CA CYS A 1 -33.83 51.78 -35.79
C CYS A 1 -33.35 50.56 -35.05
N LEU A 2 -32.93 49.57 -35.84
CA LEU A 2 -32.37 48.29 -35.41
C LEU A 2 -30.98 48.52 -34.81
N PHE A 3 -30.78 48.10 -33.57
CA PHE A 3 -29.45 47.73 -33.08
C PHE A 3 -29.57 46.39 -32.38
N GLU A 4 -29.56 45.32 -33.18
CA GLU A 4 -29.20 43.99 -32.70
C GLU A 4 -27.75 44.06 -32.23
N TYR A 5 -27.53 44.00 -30.91
CA TYR A 5 -26.23 43.69 -30.36
C TYR A 5 -25.98 42.20 -30.62
N ARG A 6 -25.43 41.90 -31.80
CA ARG A 6 -24.99 40.57 -32.18
C ARG A 6 -23.83 40.18 -31.25
N GLN A 7 -24.15 39.55 -30.12
CA GLN A 7 -23.16 38.78 -29.37
C GLN A 7 -22.63 37.74 -30.36
N SER A 8 -21.43 37.99 -30.87
CA SER A 8 -20.65 37.03 -31.63
C SER A 8 -20.51 35.80 -30.72
N GLN A 9 -21.25 34.74 -31.04
CA GLN A 9 -21.05 33.45 -30.40
C GLN A 9 -19.64 33.00 -30.76
N ILE A 10 -18.69 33.20 -29.84
CA ILE A 10 -17.37 32.58 -29.91
C ILE A 10 -17.65 31.07 -29.90
N PRO A 11 -17.27 30.31 -30.94
CA PRO A 11 -17.56 28.90 -30.99
C PRO A 11 -16.92 28.21 -29.78
N LEU A 12 -17.74 27.48 -29.02
CA LEU A 12 -17.29 26.69 -27.89
C LEU A 12 -16.16 25.77 -28.34
N ILE A 13 -14.96 25.94 -27.75
CA ILE A 13 -13.76 25.18 -28.11
C ILE A 13 -13.93 23.70 -27.74
N ALA A 14 -14.78 23.38 -26.76
CA ALA A 14 -15.10 22.03 -26.34
C ALA A 14 -16.62 21.85 -26.14
N ASN A 15 -17.15 20.69 -26.55
CA ASN A 15 -18.53 20.31 -26.29
C ASN A 15 -18.68 19.86 -24.83
N ARG A 16 -19.77 20.22 -24.15
CA ARG A 16 -20.04 19.82 -22.76
C ARG A 16 -20.24 18.30 -22.60
N GLN A 17 -20.72 17.62 -23.64
CA GLN A 17 -20.99 16.18 -23.61
C GLN A 17 -19.80 15.33 -24.10
N GLU A 18 -19.05 15.84 -25.07
CA GLU A 18 -17.99 15.08 -25.76
C GLU A 18 -16.58 15.59 -25.42
N GLY A 19 -16.46 16.74 -24.73
CA GLY A 19 -15.19 17.36 -24.38
C GLY A 19 -14.51 18.04 -25.57
N PHE A 20 -13.20 18.23 -25.42
CA PHE A 20 -12.32 18.65 -26.51
C PHE A 20 -11.87 17.41 -27.27
N SER A 21 -12.07 17.36 -28.58
CA SER A 21 -11.79 16.17 -29.42
C SER A 21 -10.62 16.37 -30.40
N ASP A 22 -10.18 17.62 -30.62
CA ASP A 22 -9.19 17.99 -31.63
C ASP A 22 -7.74 18.05 -31.10
N TRP A 23 -7.37 17.11 -30.21
CA TRP A 23 -6.02 17.03 -29.61
C TRP A 23 -4.87 16.89 -30.62
N LYS A 24 -5.16 16.46 -31.85
CA LYS A 24 -4.16 16.30 -32.93
C LYS A 24 -3.73 17.62 -33.57
N ASN A 25 -4.46 18.71 -33.33
CA ASN A 25 -4.12 20.03 -33.86
C ASN A 25 -3.49 20.88 -32.75
N ILE A 26 -2.16 21.02 -32.81
CA ILE A 26 -1.35 21.68 -31.78
C ILE A 26 -1.81 23.11 -31.50
N ASN A 27 -2.21 23.87 -32.52
CA ASN A 27 -2.64 25.26 -32.34
C ASN A 27 -3.96 25.36 -31.54
N ARG A 28 -4.79 24.32 -31.58
CA ARG A 28 -6.05 24.28 -30.83
C ARG A 28 -5.84 23.98 -29.33
N ILE A 29 -4.66 23.46 -28.96
CA ILE A 29 -4.28 23.26 -27.56
C ILE A 29 -4.11 24.61 -26.89
N GLU A 30 -3.44 25.56 -27.55
CA GLU A 30 -3.24 26.91 -27.03
C GLU A 30 -4.58 27.66 -26.86
N ASP A 31 -5.48 27.55 -27.85
CA ASP A 31 -6.85 28.07 -27.75
C ASP A 31 -7.59 27.48 -26.53
N HIS A 32 -7.48 26.16 -26.32
CA HIS A 32 -8.13 25.47 -25.23
C HIS A 32 -7.53 25.85 -23.86
N GLU A 33 -6.20 25.89 -23.72
CA GLU A 33 -5.53 26.27 -22.48
C GLU A 33 -5.82 27.72 -22.06
N THR A 34 -5.95 28.62 -23.05
CA THR A 34 -6.29 30.02 -22.79
C THR A 34 -7.79 30.28 -22.66
N SER A 35 -8.63 29.30 -23.01
CA SER A 35 -10.08 29.39 -22.94
C SER A 35 -10.58 29.71 -21.52
N PRO A 36 -11.60 30.60 -21.38
CA PRO A 36 -12.21 30.90 -20.10
C PRO A 36 -12.83 29.67 -19.44
N ASP A 37 -13.33 28.70 -20.21
CA ASP A 37 -13.89 27.46 -19.68
C ASP A 37 -12.82 26.58 -19.05
N HIS A 38 -11.69 26.38 -19.76
CA HIS A 38 -10.57 25.60 -19.23
C HIS A 38 -10.04 26.22 -17.93
N ARG A 39 -9.80 27.53 -17.91
CA ARG A 39 -9.35 28.25 -16.71
C ARG A 39 -10.33 28.10 -15.55
N LYS A 40 -11.64 28.24 -15.81
CA LYS A 40 -12.68 28.06 -14.79
C LYS A 40 -12.67 26.65 -14.20
N TYR A 41 -12.67 25.61 -15.02
CA TYR A 41 -12.67 24.23 -14.54
C TYR A 41 -11.34 23.84 -13.90
N PHE A 42 -10.21 24.34 -14.41
CA PHE A 42 -8.90 24.15 -13.80
C PHE A 42 -8.84 24.76 -12.39
N VAL A 43 -9.33 26.00 -12.22
CA VAL A 43 -9.42 26.64 -10.90
C VAL A 43 -10.37 25.86 -9.98
N GLN A 44 -11.52 25.39 -10.47
CA GLN A 44 -12.44 24.56 -9.69
C GLN A 44 -11.79 23.24 -9.25
N TRP A 45 -11.08 22.56 -10.15
CA TRP A 45 -10.33 21.34 -9.87
C TRP A 45 -9.21 21.58 -8.85
N LYS A 46 -8.39 22.62 -9.03
CA LYS A 46 -7.35 23.00 -8.06
C LYS A 46 -7.91 23.36 -6.69
N THR A 47 -9.04 24.06 -6.66
CA THR A 47 -9.73 24.41 -5.41
C THR A 47 -10.31 23.16 -4.75
N LEU A 48 -10.81 22.18 -5.52
CA LEU A 48 -11.23 20.88 -5.00
C LEU A 48 -10.04 20.08 -4.45
N GLU A 49 -8.93 20.00 -5.20
CA GLU A 49 -7.69 19.32 -4.78
C GLU A 49 -7.18 19.88 -3.44
N ALA A 50 -7.13 21.21 -3.30
CA ALA A 50 -6.75 21.88 -2.06
C ALA A 50 -7.73 21.60 -0.92
N ARG A 51 -9.05 21.63 -1.19
CA ARG A 51 -10.09 21.31 -0.19
C ARG A 51 -10.06 19.86 0.28
N LEU A 52 -9.73 18.92 -0.61
CA LEU A 52 -9.52 17.51 -0.29
C LEU A 52 -8.29 17.33 0.62
N LYS A 53 -7.19 18.01 0.31
CA LYS A 53 -5.98 18.00 1.17
C LYS A 53 -6.24 18.63 2.54
N ASN A 54 -7.11 19.64 2.61
CA ASN A 54 -7.41 20.37 3.84
C ASN A 54 -8.66 19.85 4.59
N SER A 55 -9.27 18.75 4.15
CA SER A 55 -10.46 18.14 4.79
C SER A 55 -11.61 19.14 5.02
N GLN A 56 -11.93 19.95 4.01
CA GLN A 56 -12.98 21.00 4.05
C GLN A 56 -14.14 20.76 3.08
N SER A 57 -14.28 19.56 2.50
CA SER A 57 -15.39 19.21 1.60
C SER A 57 -16.61 18.65 2.37
N ILE A 58 -17.76 18.62 1.70
CA ILE A 58 -19.00 17.96 2.18
C ILE A 58 -18.72 16.50 2.56
N ASP A 59 -17.81 15.85 1.82
CA ASP A 59 -17.41 14.45 2.03
C ASP A 59 -16.48 14.22 3.22
N LYS A 60 -16.14 15.25 4.01
CA LYS A 60 -15.24 15.12 5.17
C LYS A 60 -15.70 14.03 6.14
N SER A 61 -17.00 13.96 6.42
CA SER A 61 -17.57 12.94 7.31
C SER A 61 -17.37 11.53 6.75
N LEU A 62 -17.60 11.34 5.44
CA LEU A 62 -17.39 10.08 4.74
C LEU A 62 -15.92 9.68 4.71
N GLN A 63 -15.01 10.62 4.39
CA GLN A 63 -13.57 10.38 4.41
C GLN A 63 -13.08 10.00 5.79
N ASN A 64 -13.56 10.69 6.84
CA ASN A 64 -13.24 10.35 8.22
C ASN A 64 -13.76 8.96 8.59
N ALA A 65 -14.98 8.59 8.19
CA ALA A 65 -15.51 7.26 8.44
C ALA A 65 -14.66 6.16 7.77
N ILE A 66 -14.26 6.36 6.51
CA ILE A 66 -13.37 5.43 5.79
C ILE A 66 -12.00 5.35 6.49
N PHE A 67 -11.46 6.48 6.94
CA PHE A 67 -10.19 6.51 7.65
C PHE A 67 -10.25 5.74 8.98
N LEU A 68 -11.27 5.98 9.79
CA LEU A 68 -11.48 5.27 11.06
C LEU A 68 -11.65 3.77 10.84
N GLU A 69 -12.38 3.37 9.81
CA GLU A 69 -12.55 1.96 9.47
C GLU A 69 -11.23 1.31 9.03
N LYS A 70 -10.39 2.03 8.26
CA LYS A 70 -9.04 1.56 7.90
C LYS A 70 -8.16 1.38 9.14
N GLU A 71 -8.18 2.33 10.07
CA GLU A 71 -7.41 2.22 11.31
C GLU A 71 -7.90 1.07 12.18
N ARG A 72 -9.23 0.89 12.28
CA ARG A 72 -9.85 -0.26 12.95
C ARG A 72 -9.35 -1.58 12.40
N TRP A 73 -9.38 -1.77 11.08
CA TRP A 73 -8.89 -3.00 10.45
C TRP A 73 -7.38 -3.18 10.57
N ARG A 74 -6.59 -2.12 10.46
CA ARG A 74 -5.13 -2.20 10.67
C ARG A 74 -4.79 -2.67 12.08
N HIS A 75 -5.53 -2.18 13.07
CA HIS A 75 -5.37 -2.58 14.46
C HIS A 75 -5.68 -4.06 14.66
N ILE A 76 -6.84 -4.53 14.17
CA ILE A 76 -7.24 -5.95 14.19
C ILE A 76 -6.21 -6.84 13.50
N LEU A 77 -5.80 -6.50 12.28
CA LEU A 77 -4.83 -7.29 11.51
C LEU A 77 -3.48 -7.37 12.22
N ARG A 78 -3.09 -6.30 12.93
CA ARG A 78 -1.85 -6.30 13.72
C ARG A 78 -1.93 -7.25 14.92
N ALA A 79 -3.07 -7.29 15.62
CA ALA A 79 -3.29 -8.24 16.70
C ALA A 79 -3.23 -9.69 16.20
N ILE A 80 -3.93 -10.00 15.09
CA ILE A 80 -3.90 -11.32 14.45
C ILE A 80 -2.47 -11.71 14.06
N LEU A 81 -1.72 -10.79 13.44
CA LEU A 81 -0.34 -11.03 13.04
C LEU A 81 0.55 -11.33 14.25
N ASN A 82 0.38 -10.59 15.35
CA ASN A 82 1.12 -10.80 16.58
C ASN A 82 0.82 -12.16 17.22
N ALA A 83 -0.44 -12.58 17.22
CA ALA A 83 -0.83 -13.91 17.70
C ALA A 83 -0.18 -15.03 16.87
N ILE A 84 -0.21 -14.93 15.53
CA ILE A 84 0.44 -15.89 14.63
C ILE A 84 1.95 -15.91 14.87
N LEU A 85 2.58 -14.75 15.01
CA LEU A 85 4.01 -14.64 15.26
C LEU A 85 4.41 -15.24 16.62
N PHE A 86 3.58 -15.03 17.65
CA PHE A 86 3.78 -15.64 18.96
C PHE A 86 3.75 -17.16 18.87
N CYS A 87 2.74 -17.74 18.20
CA CYS A 87 2.68 -19.18 18.01
C CYS A 87 3.90 -19.71 17.24
N ALA A 88 4.27 -19.05 16.15
CA ALA A 88 5.41 -19.44 15.33
C ALA A 88 6.74 -19.40 16.10
N LYS A 89 6.96 -18.36 16.92
CA LYS A 89 8.18 -18.23 17.73
C LYS A 89 8.31 -19.31 18.81
N ASN A 90 7.17 -19.77 19.34
CA ASN A 90 7.13 -20.75 20.43
C ASN A 90 6.83 -22.18 19.95
N ASN A 91 6.82 -22.43 18.63
CA ASN A 91 6.45 -23.71 18.02
C ASN A 91 5.07 -24.24 18.48
N LEU A 92 4.12 -23.34 18.69
CA LEU A 92 2.77 -23.68 19.11
C LEU A 92 1.88 -23.93 17.89
N ALA A 93 1.03 -24.94 17.98
CA ALA A 93 0.02 -25.20 16.96
C ALA A 93 -0.99 -24.04 16.94
N LEU A 94 -1.20 -23.45 15.76
CA LEU A 94 -2.21 -22.41 15.58
C LEU A 94 -3.63 -22.95 15.81
N ARG A 95 -3.85 -24.23 15.50
CA ARG A 95 -5.18 -24.85 15.41
C ARG A 95 -5.36 -25.91 16.49
N GLY A 96 -6.60 -26.10 16.89
CA GLY A 96 -7.04 -27.23 17.68
C GLY A 96 -8.09 -28.06 16.95
N SER A 97 -8.87 -28.81 17.72
CA SER A 97 -9.93 -29.69 17.24
C SER A 97 -11.16 -28.92 16.73
N THR A 98 -11.35 -27.67 17.17
CA THR A 98 -12.49 -26.83 16.80
C THR A 98 -12.02 -25.49 16.21
N SER A 99 -12.91 -24.81 15.49
CA SER A 99 -12.67 -23.48 14.91
C SER A 99 -13.56 -22.40 15.53
N GLU A 100 -14.23 -22.74 16.64
CA GLU A 100 -15.11 -21.86 17.39
C GLU A 100 -14.30 -21.19 18.51
N ILE A 101 -14.56 -19.92 18.81
CA ILE A 101 -13.85 -19.15 19.84
C ILE A 101 -14.48 -19.45 21.21
N GLY A 102 -13.68 -19.57 22.27
CA GLY A 102 -14.17 -19.82 23.63
C GLY A 102 -14.59 -21.26 23.90
N VAL A 103 -14.25 -22.20 23.01
CA VAL A 103 -14.58 -23.62 23.15
C VAL A 103 -13.31 -24.39 23.50
N GLN A 104 -13.43 -25.44 24.31
CA GLN A 104 -12.26 -26.28 24.56
C GLN A 104 -11.75 -26.89 23.24
N GLY A 105 -10.48 -26.67 22.92
CA GLY A 105 -9.88 -27.16 21.68
C GLY A 105 -9.96 -26.21 20.49
N SER A 106 -10.26 -24.92 20.67
CA SER A 106 -10.17 -23.88 19.63
C SER A 106 -8.78 -23.74 19.01
N GLY A 107 -7.75 -24.07 19.80
CA GLY A 107 -6.35 -23.93 19.42
C GLY A 107 -5.77 -22.60 19.89
N VAL A 108 -4.45 -22.61 20.08
CA VAL A 108 -3.71 -21.54 20.77
C VAL A 108 -3.92 -20.16 20.12
N PHE A 109 -4.07 -20.10 18.80
CA PHE A 109 -4.32 -18.83 18.12
C PHE A 109 -5.64 -18.19 18.56
N LEU A 110 -6.73 -18.96 18.61
CA LEU A 110 -8.03 -18.45 19.01
C LEU A 110 -8.05 -18.10 20.50
N ASP A 111 -7.37 -18.89 21.34
CA ASP A 111 -7.23 -18.61 22.77
C ASP A 111 -6.49 -17.28 23.02
N ILE A 112 -5.44 -16.99 22.24
CA ILE A 112 -4.74 -15.70 22.31
C ILE A 112 -5.65 -14.56 21.87
N VAL A 113 -6.40 -14.73 20.78
CA VAL A 113 -7.31 -13.70 20.28
C VAL A 113 -8.43 -13.41 21.29
N GLU A 114 -8.97 -14.45 21.93
CA GLU A 114 -9.93 -14.31 23.03
C GLU A 114 -9.31 -13.64 24.26
N LEU A 115 -8.05 -13.91 24.57
CA LEU A 115 -7.35 -13.20 25.64
C LEU A 115 -7.18 -11.71 25.31
N LEU A 116 -6.78 -11.39 24.07
CA LEU A 116 -6.57 -10.01 23.64
C LEU A 116 -7.88 -9.21 23.63
N SER A 117 -9.01 -9.83 23.26
CA SER A 117 -10.29 -9.13 23.26
C SER A 117 -10.76 -8.69 24.64
N LYS A 118 -10.34 -9.37 25.71
CA LYS A 118 -10.63 -8.94 27.10
C LYS A 118 -10.02 -7.58 27.46
N TYR A 119 -9.00 -7.15 26.73
CA TYR A 119 -8.29 -5.88 26.97
C TYR A 119 -8.43 -4.88 25.81
N ASP A 120 -9.09 -5.27 24.73
CA ASP A 120 -9.19 -4.49 23.50
C ASP A 120 -10.61 -4.54 22.96
N LYS A 121 -11.33 -3.43 23.18
CA LYS A 121 -12.71 -3.27 22.76
C LYS A 121 -12.91 -3.46 21.26
N THR A 122 -11.92 -3.12 20.43
CA THR A 122 -12.02 -3.30 18.98
C THR A 122 -12.03 -4.79 18.61
N LEU A 123 -11.25 -5.61 19.31
CA LEU A 123 -11.24 -7.06 19.15
C LEU A 123 -12.47 -7.70 19.79
N GLU A 124 -12.94 -7.20 20.92
CA GLU A 124 -14.20 -7.62 21.54
C GLU A 124 -15.39 -7.41 20.59
N ASP A 125 -15.49 -6.23 19.98
CA ASP A 125 -16.51 -5.90 18.98
C ASP A 125 -16.40 -6.83 17.75
N LEU A 126 -15.19 -7.20 17.33
CA LEU A 126 -14.99 -8.14 16.22
C LEU A 126 -15.51 -9.55 16.57
N ILE A 127 -15.21 -10.04 17.77
CA ILE A 127 -15.60 -11.39 18.21
C ILE A 127 -17.10 -11.46 18.48
N SER A 128 -17.67 -10.43 19.13
CA SER A 128 -19.11 -10.38 19.44
C SER A 128 -19.98 -10.21 18.20
N ASN A 129 -19.52 -9.44 17.20
CA ASN A 129 -20.22 -9.29 15.92
C ASN A 129 -19.89 -10.42 14.91
N HIS A 130 -19.18 -11.48 15.36
CA HIS A 130 -18.87 -12.64 14.55
C HIS A 130 -20.15 -13.42 14.23
N THR A 131 -20.83 -12.98 13.17
CA THR A 131 -21.94 -13.70 12.57
C THR A 131 -21.41 -14.51 11.38
N LYS A 132 -22.02 -15.68 11.12
CA LYS A 132 -21.66 -16.64 10.04
C LYS A 132 -21.52 -16.04 8.63
N ARG A 133 -21.88 -14.76 8.41
CA ARG A 133 -21.80 -14.04 7.13
C ARG A 133 -20.70 -12.96 7.07
N SER A 134 -19.96 -12.72 8.15
CA SER A 134 -18.90 -11.70 8.19
C SER A 134 -17.55 -12.21 7.65
N VAL A 135 -16.70 -11.30 7.15
CA VAL A 135 -15.35 -11.64 6.67
C VAL A 135 -14.54 -12.22 7.83
N ASN A 136 -14.24 -13.50 7.74
CA ASN A 136 -13.70 -14.25 8.86
C ASN A 136 -12.16 -14.19 8.85
N TYR A 137 -11.60 -13.08 9.34
CA TYR A 137 -10.14 -12.89 9.49
C TYR A 137 -9.49 -13.86 10.48
N LEU A 138 -10.30 -14.52 11.32
CA LEU A 138 -9.87 -15.55 12.25
C LEU A 138 -9.91 -16.95 11.61
N SER A 139 -10.39 -17.08 10.38
CA SER A 139 -10.51 -18.37 9.72
C SER A 139 -9.16 -19.02 9.43
N PRO A 140 -9.11 -20.36 9.43
CA PRO A 140 -8.03 -21.15 8.87
C PRO A 140 -7.40 -20.64 7.57
N THR A 141 -8.23 -20.16 6.64
CA THR A 141 -7.80 -19.72 5.30
C THR A 141 -6.95 -18.46 5.40
N ILE A 142 -7.43 -17.47 6.15
CA ILE A 142 -6.70 -16.20 6.36
C ILE A 142 -5.43 -16.43 7.18
N GLN A 143 -5.48 -17.29 8.21
CA GLN A 143 -4.28 -17.68 8.96
C GLN A 143 -3.19 -18.24 8.03
N ASN A 144 -3.56 -19.14 7.10
CA ASN A 144 -2.62 -19.71 6.14
C ASN A 144 -2.02 -18.64 5.20
N GLU A 145 -2.81 -17.64 4.79
CA GLU A 145 -2.32 -16.52 4.00
C GLU A 145 -1.25 -15.72 4.75
N PHE A 146 -1.50 -15.38 6.01
CA PHE A 146 -0.52 -14.70 6.86
C PHE A 146 0.76 -15.51 7.02
N VAL A 147 0.64 -16.81 7.30
CA VAL A 147 1.80 -17.71 7.41
C VAL A 147 2.60 -17.73 6.11
N ASN A 148 1.94 -17.80 4.96
CA ASN A 148 2.59 -17.77 3.65
C ASN A 148 3.29 -16.44 3.36
N LEU A 149 2.66 -15.31 3.67
CA LEU A 149 3.24 -13.98 3.48
C LEU A 149 4.46 -13.76 4.40
N LEU A 150 4.35 -14.16 5.66
CA LEU A 150 5.47 -14.14 6.61
C LEU A 150 6.62 -15.03 6.14
N GLY A 151 6.31 -16.27 5.73
CA GLY A 151 7.30 -17.21 5.22
C GLY A 151 8.02 -16.68 3.97
N LYS A 152 7.29 -16.09 3.03
CA LYS A 152 7.88 -15.41 1.85
C LYS A 152 8.77 -14.25 2.27
N LYS A 153 8.35 -13.41 3.21
CA LYS A 153 9.14 -12.27 3.68
C LYS A 153 10.45 -12.71 4.33
N VAL A 154 10.39 -13.71 5.23
CA VAL A 154 11.58 -14.29 5.89
C VAL A 154 12.51 -14.91 4.86
N ARG A 155 11.97 -15.71 3.92
CA ARG A 155 12.77 -16.31 2.84
C ARG A 155 13.48 -15.25 2.00
N ASN A 156 12.78 -14.20 1.60
CA ASN A 156 13.35 -13.13 0.80
C ASN A 156 14.44 -12.35 1.56
N GLU A 157 14.25 -12.14 2.87
CA GLU A 157 15.25 -11.52 3.74
C GLU A 157 16.52 -12.37 3.82
N ILE A 158 16.38 -13.69 4.03
CA ILE A 158 17.50 -14.63 4.03
C ILE A 158 18.24 -14.61 2.69
N LEU A 159 17.51 -14.70 1.57
CA LEU A 159 18.11 -14.63 0.22
C LEU A 159 18.84 -13.31 -0.03
N SER A 160 18.29 -12.19 0.44
CA SER A 160 18.94 -10.88 0.33
C SER A 160 20.26 -10.84 1.09
N ARG A 161 20.30 -11.39 2.31
CA ARG A 161 21.53 -11.48 3.12
C ARG A 161 22.60 -12.35 2.44
N ILE A 162 22.21 -13.52 1.93
CA ILE A 162 23.14 -14.42 1.21
C ILE A 162 23.73 -13.71 -0.02
N ARG A 163 22.90 -13.05 -0.82
CA ARG A 163 23.37 -12.32 -2.02
C ARG A 163 24.35 -11.20 -1.67
N LYS A 164 24.08 -10.44 -0.60
CA LYS A 164 24.99 -9.39 -0.11
C LYS A 164 26.34 -9.97 0.31
N LEU A 165 26.34 -11.07 1.05
CA LEU A 165 27.58 -11.74 1.48
C LEU A 165 28.40 -12.21 0.26
N ASN A 166 27.75 -12.84 -0.72
CA ASN A 166 28.42 -13.30 -1.93
C ASN A 166 29.03 -12.15 -2.74
N ALA A 167 28.33 -11.02 -2.82
CA ALA A 167 28.84 -9.82 -3.50
C ALA A 167 30.09 -9.28 -2.80
N ILE A 168 30.10 -9.24 -1.46
CA ILE A 168 31.25 -8.81 -0.66
C ILE A 168 32.44 -9.76 -0.89
N VAL A 169 32.23 -11.07 -0.82
CA VAL A 169 33.29 -12.06 -1.04
C VAL A 169 33.87 -11.95 -2.44
N SER A 170 33.02 -11.80 -3.47
CA SER A 170 33.47 -11.59 -4.86
C SER A 170 34.32 -10.33 -5.01
N CYS A 171 33.91 -9.23 -4.38
CA CYS A 171 34.66 -7.97 -4.40
C CYS A 171 36.01 -8.08 -3.69
N LEU A 172 36.07 -8.78 -2.54
CA LEU A 172 37.34 -9.04 -1.83
C LEU A 172 38.29 -9.89 -2.68
N ILE A 173 37.80 -10.92 -3.37
CA ILE A 173 38.61 -11.73 -4.28
C ILE A 173 39.15 -10.85 -5.42
N ALA A 174 38.32 -10.00 -6.04
CA ALA A 174 38.76 -9.10 -7.11
C ALA A 174 39.79 -8.06 -6.65
N LEU A 175 39.67 -7.55 -5.41
CA LEU A 175 40.65 -6.65 -4.82
C LEU A 175 41.97 -7.36 -4.51
N LEU A 176 41.91 -8.60 -4.00
CA LEU A 176 43.10 -9.41 -3.76
C LEU A 176 43.82 -9.76 -5.07
N THR A 177 43.09 -10.20 -6.11
CA THR A 177 43.70 -10.53 -7.40
C THR A 177 44.31 -9.30 -8.06
N SER A 178 43.64 -8.14 -8.04
CA SER A 178 44.21 -6.89 -8.56
C SER A 178 45.44 -6.40 -7.77
N LEU A 179 45.44 -6.53 -6.44
CA LEU A 179 46.61 -6.21 -5.61
C LEU A 179 47.80 -7.13 -5.90
N ILE A 180 47.55 -8.44 -6.00
CA ILE A 180 48.59 -9.43 -6.37
C ILE A 180 49.16 -9.10 -7.74
N MET A 181 48.31 -8.86 -8.74
CA MET A 181 48.74 -8.52 -10.10
C MET A 181 49.54 -7.20 -10.15
N SER A 182 49.14 -6.19 -9.37
CA SER A 182 49.89 -4.93 -9.25
C SER A 182 51.29 -5.14 -8.64
N LYS A 183 51.39 -6.00 -7.62
CA LYS A 183 52.66 -6.29 -6.95
C LYS A 183 53.60 -7.13 -7.82
N CYS A 184 53.07 -8.12 -8.56
CA CYS A 184 53.84 -8.89 -9.54
C CYS A 184 54.39 -7.99 -10.66
N ARG A 185 53.60 -7.05 -11.17
CA ARG A 185 54.06 -6.09 -12.20
C ARG A 185 55.24 -5.25 -11.69
N LYS A 186 55.12 -4.66 -10.49
CA LYS A 186 56.22 -3.88 -9.88
C LYS A 186 57.50 -4.71 -9.68
N LEU A 187 57.39 -5.98 -9.31
CA LEU A 187 58.56 -6.87 -9.17
C LEU A 187 59.24 -7.13 -10.52
N PHE A 188 58.44 -7.34 -11.59
CA PHE A 188 58.97 -7.57 -12.92
C PHE A 188 59.66 -6.32 -13.50
N ASP A 189 59.06 -5.15 -13.30
CA ASP A 189 59.61 -3.86 -13.75
C ASP A 189 60.90 -3.45 -13.00
N MET A 190 61.14 -3.98 -11.79
CA MET A 190 62.37 -3.77 -11.01
C MET A 190 63.51 -4.73 -11.37
N SER A 191 63.25 -5.75 -12.19
CA SER A 191 64.19 -6.82 -12.54
C SER A 191 64.89 -6.61 -13.89
N ILE A 192 64.68 -5.44 -14.50
CA ILE A 192 65.29 -4.97 -15.77
C ILE A 192 66.08 -3.71 -15.46
#